data_AF-A0A7X7JT72-F1
#
_entry.id   AF-A0A7X7JT72-F1
#
_cell.length_a   1.000
_cell.length_b   1.000
_cell.length_c   1.000
_cell.angle_alpha   90.00
_cell.angle_beta   90.00
_cell.angle_gamma   90.00
#
_symmetry.space_group_name_H-M   'P 1'
#
loop_
_entity.id
_entity.type
_entity.pdbx_description
1 polymer ?
#
loop_
_entity_poly.entity_id
_entity_poly.type
_entity_poly.pdbx_seq_one_letter_code
_entity_poly.pdbx_strand_id
1 'polypeptide(L)'
;PIYSDFGMSNAQILQATTVTAAEALGIGDVTGDIRAGLEADMIAVAGNPLADISDVARLEYVVARGRRFLPDPIPEIPDLPVDFIPMTENHKPAAFEREEATHV
;
A
#
# COMPACT_ATOMS: atom_id res chain seq x y z
N PRO A 1 -5.94 -5.73 -7.65
CA PRO A 1 -4.70 -4.94 -7.81
C PRO A 1 -4.18 -5.16 -9.24
N ILE A 2 -3.59 -4.16 -9.89
CA ILE A 2 -3.28 -4.18 -11.35
C ILE A 2 -2.55 -5.47 -11.82
N TYR A 3 -1.74 -6.12 -10.98
CA TYR A 3 -1.02 -7.35 -11.31
C TYR A 3 -1.91 -8.58 -11.58
N SER A 4 -3.07 -8.70 -10.92
CA SER A 4 -4.02 -9.80 -11.18
C SER A 4 -4.58 -9.72 -12.59
N ASP A 5 -4.76 -8.50 -13.10
CA ASP A 5 -5.35 -8.22 -14.40
C ASP A 5 -4.41 -8.61 -15.55
N PHE A 6 -3.11 -8.79 -15.24
CA PHE A 6 -2.08 -9.31 -16.14
C PHE A 6 -1.87 -10.83 -16.01
N GLY A 7 -2.71 -11.55 -15.27
CA GLY A 7 -2.71 -13.02 -15.20
C GLY A 7 -1.71 -13.63 -14.21
N MET A 8 -1.09 -12.83 -13.34
CA MET A 8 -0.27 -13.37 -12.25
C MET A 8 -1.13 -14.00 -11.18
N SER A 9 -0.74 -15.17 -10.70
CA SER A 9 -1.32 -15.76 -9.48
C SER A 9 -0.95 -14.93 -8.25
N ASN A 10 -1.76 -14.99 -7.20
CA ASN A 10 -1.49 -14.28 -5.95
C ASN A 10 -0.12 -14.62 -5.35
N ALA A 11 0.30 -15.89 -5.43
CA ALA A 11 1.63 -16.31 -5.00
C ALA A 11 2.75 -15.62 -5.80
N GLN A 12 2.59 -15.50 -7.12
CA GLN A 12 3.54 -14.77 -7.97
C GLN A 12 3.56 -13.27 -7.64
N ILE A 13 2.40 -12.67 -7.35
CA ILE A 13 2.33 -11.26 -6.94
C ILE A 13 3.11 -11.04 -5.64
N LEU A 14 2.92 -11.90 -4.63
CA LEU A 14 3.65 -11.81 -3.36
C LEU A 14 5.15 -11.99 -3.59
N GLN A 15 5.57 -12.95 -4.41
CA GLN A 15 6.98 -13.17 -4.75
C GLN A 15 7.59 -11.96 -5.48
N ALA A 16 6.87 -11.43 -6.48
CA ALA A 16 7.28 -10.28 -7.27
C ALA A 16 7.47 -9.02 -6.41
N THR A 17 6.65 -8.87 -5.37
CA THR A 17 6.65 -7.70 -4.46
C THR A 17 7.51 -7.89 -3.21
N THR A 18 8.23 -9.01 -3.09
CA THR A 18 9.13 -9.30 -1.97
C THR A 18 10.50 -9.74 -2.49
N VAL A 19 10.75 -11.04 -2.58
CA VAL A 19 12.07 -11.60 -2.91
C VAL A 19 12.57 -11.13 -4.28
N THR A 20 11.72 -11.16 -5.31
CA THR A 20 12.12 -10.76 -6.67
C THR A 20 12.42 -9.26 -6.74
N ALA A 21 11.68 -8.43 -6.01
CA ALA A 21 11.96 -6.99 -5.93
C ALA A 21 13.29 -6.73 -5.22
N ALA A 22 13.56 -7.41 -4.10
CA ALA A 22 14.81 -7.27 -3.36
C ALA A 22 16.03 -7.72 -4.18
N GLU A 23 15.91 -8.85 -4.90
CA GLU A 23 16.92 -9.33 -5.83
C GLU A 23 17.19 -8.34 -6.96
N ALA A 24 16.13 -7.81 -7.59
CA ALA A 24 16.26 -6.82 -8.68
C ALA A 24 16.93 -5.52 -8.24
N LEU A 25 16.77 -5.15 -6.97
CA LEU A 25 17.41 -3.98 -6.35
C LEU A 25 18.81 -4.27 -5.80
N GLY A 26 19.29 -5.52 -5.85
CA GLY A 26 20.60 -5.91 -5.32
C GLY A 26 20.66 -5.94 -3.78
N ILE A 27 19.52 -6.06 -3.10
CA ILE A 27 19.39 -6.07 -1.63
C ILE A 27 18.78 -7.38 -1.09
N GLY A 28 18.76 -8.45 -1.89
CA GLY A 28 18.24 -9.76 -1.49
C GLY A 28 18.98 -10.43 -0.31
N ASP A 29 20.22 -10.02 -0.06
CA ASP A 29 20.99 -10.43 1.14
C ASP A 29 20.63 -9.62 2.40
N VAL A 30 19.74 -8.64 2.29
CA VAL A 30 19.30 -7.77 3.38
C VAL A 30 17.84 -8.02 3.75
N THR A 31 16.93 -8.09 2.77
CA THR A 31 15.47 -8.19 3.02
C THR A 31 14.74 -8.90 1.88
N GLY A 32 13.42 -9.02 1.98
CA GLY A 32 12.53 -9.55 0.94
C GLY A 32 12.23 -11.05 1.06
N ASP A 33 12.84 -11.76 2.01
CA ASP A 33 12.56 -13.17 2.29
C ASP A 33 12.54 -13.43 3.81
N ILE A 34 11.78 -14.43 4.25
CA ILE A 34 11.70 -14.83 5.65
C ILE A 34 12.76 -15.91 5.89
N ARG A 35 13.99 -15.47 6.17
CA ARG A 35 15.15 -16.34 6.36
C ARG A 35 16.10 -15.80 7.41
N ALA A 36 16.72 -16.70 8.18
CA ALA A 36 17.73 -16.32 9.16
C ALA A 36 18.90 -15.57 8.50
N GLY A 37 19.35 -14.50 9.16
CA GLY A 37 20.42 -13.62 8.69
C GLY A 37 19.94 -12.39 7.91
N LEU A 38 18.66 -12.31 7.55
CA LEU A 38 18.05 -11.12 6.93
C LEU A 38 17.46 -10.17 7.99
N GLU A 39 17.18 -8.93 7.59
CA GLU A 39 16.37 -8.01 8.38
C GLU A 39 14.97 -8.62 8.60
N ALA A 40 14.47 -8.53 9.84
CA ALA A 40 13.15 -9.01 10.19
C ALA A 40 12.08 -7.99 9.77
N ASP A 41 11.87 -7.86 8.46
CA ASP A 41 10.81 -7.07 7.84
C ASP A 41 9.66 -7.99 7.44
N MET A 42 8.51 -7.80 8.07
CA MET A 42 7.33 -8.62 7.79
C MET A 42 6.04 -7.92 8.20
N ILE A 43 4.95 -8.33 7.57
CA ILE A 43 3.59 -7.95 7.95
C ILE A 43 2.78 -9.21 8.29
N ALA A 44 1.83 -9.06 9.21
CA ALA A 44 0.76 -10.02 9.42
C ALA A 44 -0.55 -9.37 8.99
N VAL A 45 -1.38 -10.12 8.27
CA VAL A 45 -2.63 -9.63 7.70
C VAL A 45 -3.79 -10.51 8.08
N ALA A 46 -4.96 -9.91 8.23
CA ALA A 46 -6.21 -10.63 8.44
C ALA A 46 -6.69 -11.22 7.10
N GLY A 47 -6.85 -12.54 7.04
CA GLY A 47 -7.33 -13.26 5.86
C GLY A 47 -6.25 -14.13 5.21
N ASN A 48 -6.40 -14.42 3.93
CA ASN A 48 -5.47 -15.26 3.17
C ASN A 48 -5.13 -14.63 1.81
N PRO A 49 -3.98 -13.95 1.69
CA PRO A 49 -3.51 -13.34 0.45
C PRO A 49 -3.36 -14.29 -0.73
N LEU A 50 -3.20 -15.60 -0.50
CA LEU A 50 -3.15 -16.60 -1.57
C LEU A 50 -4.53 -16.84 -2.18
N ALA A 51 -5.60 -16.67 -1.40
CA ALA A 51 -6.98 -16.77 -1.87
C ALA A 51 -7.50 -15.42 -2.42
N ASP A 52 -7.24 -14.33 -1.71
CA ASP A 52 -7.60 -12.97 -2.12
C ASP A 52 -6.46 -11.99 -1.83
N ILE A 53 -5.82 -11.51 -2.89
CA ILE A 53 -4.67 -10.60 -2.79
C ILE A 53 -5.01 -9.25 -2.13
N SER A 54 -6.29 -8.87 -2.06
CA SER A 54 -6.71 -7.65 -1.35
C SER A 54 -6.51 -7.72 0.16
N ASP A 55 -6.42 -8.94 0.73
CA ASP A 55 -6.15 -9.13 2.17
C ASP A 55 -4.78 -8.57 2.59
N VAL A 56 -3.83 -8.33 1.67
CA VAL A 56 -2.55 -7.67 1.98
C VAL A 56 -2.74 -6.28 2.60
N ALA A 57 -3.84 -5.58 2.28
CA ALA A 57 -4.14 -4.27 2.85
C ALA A 57 -4.71 -4.34 4.29
N ARG A 58 -5.11 -5.52 4.76
CA ARG A 58 -5.75 -5.72 6.07
C ARG A 58 -4.71 -6.02 7.14
N LEU A 59 -3.81 -5.08 7.37
CA LEU A 59 -2.67 -5.20 8.29
C LEU A 59 -3.13 -5.35 9.76
N GLU A 60 -2.64 -6.39 10.44
CA GLU A 60 -2.78 -6.55 11.90
C GLU A 60 -1.47 -6.26 12.63
N TYR A 61 -0.34 -6.51 11.97
CA TYR A 61 0.98 -6.31 12.53
C TYR A 61 1.97 -5.89 11.45
N VAL A 62 2.86 -4.98 11.80
CA VAL A 62 3.98 -4.57 10.96
C VAL A 62 5.25 -4.65 11.80
N VAL A 63 6.27 -5.28 11.25
CA VAL A 63 7.61 -5.35 11.83
C VAL A 63 8.59 -4.80 10.83
N ALA A 64 9.44 -3.88 11.28
CA ALA A 64 10.55 -3.36 10.51
C ALA A 64 11.83 -3.52 11.33
N ARG A 65 12.84 -4.19 10.76
CA ARG A 65 14.13 -4.46 11.41
C ARG A 65 13.97 -5.05 12.81
N GLY A 66 13.06 -6.02 12.96
CA GLY A 66 12.81 -6.72 14.22
C GLY A 66 12.05 -5.92 15.28
N ARG A 67 11.51 -4.75 14.95
CA ARG A 67 10.69 -3.94 15.87
C ARG A 67 9.28 -3.77 15.33
N ARG A 68 8.30 -3.90 16.21
CA ARG A 68 6.90 -3.59 15.86
C ARG A 68 6.81 -2.13 15.44
N PHE A 69 6.24 -1.88 14.28
CA PHE A 69 5.88 -0.56 13.80
C PHE A 69 4.40 -0.30 14.11
N LEU A 70 4.12 0.85 14.70
CA LEU A 70 2.78 1.40 14.89
C LEU A 70 2.78 2.74 14.16
N PRO A 71 1.98 2.92 13.10
CA PRO A 71 1.93 4.20 12.42
C PRO A 71 1.42 5.28 13.37
N ASP A 72 2.08 6.43 13.36
CA ASP A 72 1.50 7.62 13.97
C ASP A 72 0.20 7.97 13.23
N PRO A 73 -0.81 8.52 13.94
CA PRO A 73 -1.99 9.07 13.27
C PRO A 73 -1.54 10.07 12.20
N ILE A 74 -2.06 9.93 10.98
CA ILE A 74 -1.84 10.95 9.96
C ILE A 74 -2.49 12.23 10.51
N PRO A 75 -1.73 13.33 10.68
CA PRO A 75 -2.31 14.58 11.16
C PRO A 75 -3.38 15.04 10.17
N GLU A 76 -4.44 15.65 10.69
CA GLU A 76 -5.41 16.33 9.83
C GLU A 76 -4.65 17.35 8.97
N ILE A 77 -4.67 17.13 7.65
CA ILE A 77 -4.19 18.14 6.71
C ILE A 77 -5.30 19.19 6.68
N PRO A 78 -5.07 20.43 7.15
CA PRO A 78 -6.07 21.47 7.02
C PRO A 78 -6.40 21.64 5.54
N ASP A 79 -7.67 21.89 5.23
CA ASP A 79 -8.11 22.12 3.85
C ASP A 79 -7.19 23.15 3.19
N LEU A 80 -6.31 22.67 2.30
CA LEU A 80 -5.46 23.56 1.55
C LEU A 80 -6.36 24.36 0.61
N PRO A 81 -6.22 25.69 0.55
CA PRO A 81 -7.01 26.47 -0.39
C PRO A 81 -6.74 25.93 -1.80
N VAL A 82 -7.80 25.53 -2.51
CA VAL A 82 -7.70 24.98 -3.87
C VAL A 82 -7.01 25.92 -4.86
N ASP A 83 -6.92 27.20 -4.50
CA ASP A 83 -6.21 28.25 -5.25
C ASP A 83 -4.68 28.11 -5.22
N PHE A 84 -4.12 27.25 -4.35
CA PHE A 84 -2.68 27.00 -4.25
C PHE A 84 -2.16 25.88 -5.14
N ILE A 85 -3.04 25.15 -5.85
CA ILE A 85 -2.61 24.21 -6.88
C ILE A 85 -2.51 25.02 -8.18
N PRO A 86 -1.31 25.31 -8.72
CA PRO A 86 -1.19 25.85 -10.06
C PRO A 86 -1.69 24.77 -11.03
N MET A 87 -2.99 24.77 -11.29
CA MET A 87 -3.61 23.97 -12.33
C MET A 87 -3.07 24.51 -13.64
N THR A 88 -2.13 23.79 -14.26
CA THR A 88 -1.98 23.93 -15.71
C THR A 88 -3.30 23.48 -16.30
N GLU A 89 -3.97 24.39 -17.01
CA GLU A 89 -5.27 24.15 -17.63
C GLU A 89 -5.37 22.76 -18.29
N ASN A 90 -6.56 22.16 -18.15
CA ASN A 90 -7.03 20.89 -18.73
C ASN A 90 -6.80 19.63 -17.89
N HIS A 91 -7.64 19.46 -16.87
CA HIS A 91 -8.61 18.35 -16.77
C HIS A 91 -9.52 18.67 -15.56
N LYS A 92 -10.80 19.02 -15.79
CA LYS A 92 -11.78 19.00 -14.69
C LYS A 92 -11.89 17.54 -14.19
N PRO A 93 -11.61 17.21 -12.92
CA PRO A 93 -12.04 15.93 -12.40
C PRO A 93 -13.57 15.94 -12.31
N ALA A 94 -14.21 15.03 -13.04
CA ALA A 94 -15.61 14.73 -12.83
C ALA A 94 -15.76 14.07 -11.45
N ALA A 95 -16.81 14.47 -10.72
CA ALA A 95 -17.25 13.95 -9.42
C ALA A 95 -16.55 14.51 -8.16
N PHE A 96 -16.96 15.72 -7.80
CA PHE A 96 -17.15 16.12 -6.41
C PHE A 96 -18.58 16.66 -6.27
N GLU A 97 -19.57 15.76 -6.27
CA GLU A 97 -20.93 16.07 -5.85
C GLU A 97 -21.37 15.02 -4.82
N ARG A 98 -21.17 15.34 -3.54
CA ARG A 98 -22.00 14.92 -2.42
C ARG A 98 -22.33 16.22 -1.68
N GLU A 99 -23.52 16.77 -1.91
CA GLU A 99 -24.74 16.58 -1.13
C GLU A 99 -24.87 17.68 -0.06
N GLU A 100 -25.58 18.77 -0.39
CA GLU A 100 -26.22 19.60 0.63
C GLU A 100 -27.74 19.36 0.55
N ALA A 101 -28.24 18.67 1.57
CA ALA A 101 -29.63 18.74 1.95
C ALA A 101 -29.94 20.16 2.48
N THR A 102 -30.99 20.79 1.98
CA THR A 102 -31.69 21.86 2.70
C THR A 102 -33.19 21.75 2.45
N HIS A 103 -33.90 21.35 3.51
CA HIS A 103 -35.23 21.79 3.96
C HIS A 103 -36.05 22.65 2.97
N VAL A 104 -37.21 22.11 2.54
CA VAL A 104 -38.56 22.66 2.79
C VAL A 104 -39.55 21.51 2.94
#